data_AF-R9KE49-F1
#
_entry.id   AF-R9KE49-F1
#
_cell.length_a   1.000
_cell.length_b   1.000
_cell.length_c   1.000
_cell.angle_alpha   90.00
_cell.angle_beta   90.00
_cell.angle_gamma   90.00
#
_symmetry.space_group_name_H-M   'P 1'
#
loop_
_entity.id
_entity.type
_entity.pdbx_description
1 polymer ?
#
loop_
_entity_poly.entity_id
_entity_poly.type
_entity_poly.pdbx_seq_one_letter_code
_entity_poly.pdbx_strand_id
1 'polypeptide(L)'
;MAMRRANGSGNVVKMKGNRRKPCGARVAVGWAEDGKQILKNIAYFELRKEADKALADCLSCPYDLTATQMTFKELYEAWQVSGNLGRLIFFVFFFPALGYPPPPAELL
;
A
#
# COMPACT_ATOMS: atom_id res chain seq x y z
N MET A 1 34.52 -6.18 -9.05
CA MET A 1 33.71 -5.11 -9.67
C MET A 1 32.29 -5.20 -9.15
N ALA A 2 31.68 -4.10 -8.70
CA ALA A 2 30.29 -4.11 -8.25
C ALA A 2 29.35 -4.09 -9.46
N MET A 3 28.46 -5.08 -9.55
CA MET A 3 27.55 -5.23 -10.69
C MET A 3 26.45 -4.17 -10.62
N ARG A 4 26.25 -3.44 -11.72
CA ARG A 4 25.14 -2.48 -11.87
C ARG A 4 23.83 -3.26 -12.01
N ARG A 5 22.77 -2.79 -11.37
CA ARG A 5 21.44 -3.41 -11.49
C ARG A 5 20.89 -3.29 -12.90
N ALA A 6 19.96 -4.19 -13.24
CA ALA A 6 19.16 -4.11 -14.44
C ALA A 6 18.34 -2.80 -14.46
N ASN A 7 18.05 -2.30 -15.66
CA ASN A 7 17.24 -1.09 -15.81
C ASN A 7 15.81 -1.32 -15.31
N GLY A 8 15.20 -0.28 -14.74
CA GLY A 8 13.80 -0.34 -14.27
C GLY A 8 13.58 -1.06 -12.93
N SER A 9 14.59 -1.73 -12.35
CA SER A 9 14.43 -2.46 -11.08
C SER A 9 14.28 -1.58 -9.83
N GLY A 10 14.36 -0.25 -9.98
CA GLY A 10 14.42 0.68 -8.86
C GLY A 10 15.78 0.72 -8.15
N ASN A 11 15.81 1.44 -7.04
CA ASN A 11 17.00 1.73 -6.25
C ASN A 11 16.74 1.46 -4.77
N VAL A 12 17.74 0.92 -4.08
CA VAL A 12 17.73 0.90 -2.61
C VAL A 12 18.78 1.87 -2.12
N VAL A 13 18.41 2.69 -1.14
CA VAL A 13 19.30 3.72 -0.59
C VAL A 13 19.39 3.55 0.90
N LYS A 14 20.62 3.55 1.43
CA LYS A 14 20.86 3.61 2.87
C LYS A 14 20.65 5.04 3.34
N MET A 15 19.75 5.23 4.30
CA MET A 15 19.46 6.55 4.85
C MET A 15 20.50 6.94 5.89
N LYS A 16 20.75 8.25 6.02
CA LYS A 16 21.69 8.81 6.99
C LYS A 16 21.16 8.63 8.42
N GLY A 17 22.08 8.39 9.36
CA GLY A 17 21.79 8.31 10.80
C GLY A 17 21.61 6.87 11.32
N ASN A 18 21.20 6.75 12.58
CA ASN A 18 20.94 5.49 13.27
C ASN A 18 19.44 5.20 13.31
N ARG A 19 18.91 4.63 12.23
CA ARG A 19 17.49 4.26 12.12
C ARG A 19 17.35 2.77 12.30
N ARG A 20 16.24 2.34 12.90
CA ARG A 20 15.87 0.92 13.05
C ARG A 20 15.88 0.20 11.70
N LYS A 21 15.31 0.84 10.66
CA LYS A 21 15.28 0.35 9.27
C LYS A 21 15.96 1.34 8.32
N PRO A 22 17.28 1.25 8.13
CA PRO A 22 18.03 2.25 7.37
C PRO A 22 17.93 2.07 5.85
N CYS A 23 17.51 0.90 5.33
CA CYS A 23 17.52 0.61 3.90
C CYS A 23 16.15 0.86 3.27
N GLY A 24 15.99 1.93 2.49
CA GLY A 24 14.73 2.23 1.80
C GLY A 24 14.73 1.76 0.35
N ALA A 25 13.75 0.94 -0.05
CA ALA A 25 13.51 0.52 -1.42
C ALA A 25 12.56 1.48 -2.13
N ARG A 26 12.96 1.96 -3.32
CA ARG A 26 12.21 2.95 -4.10
C ARG A 26 12.22 2.59 -5.58
N VAL A 27 11.08 2.76 -6.24
CA VAL A 27 10.92 2.56 -7.68
C VAL A 27 10.52 3.88 -8.31
N ALA A 28 11.05 4.15 -9.50
CA ALA A 28 10.65 5.31 -10.29
C ALA A 28 9.35 5.00 -11.04
N VAL A 29 8.32 5.80 -10.81
CA VAL A 29 7.01 5.60 -11.44
C VAL A 29 6.86 6.51 -12.66
N GLY A 30 7.52 7.66 -12.67
CA GLY A 30 7.45 8.60 -13.78
C GLY A 30 8.38 9.79 -13.62
N TRP A 31 8.11 10.82 -14.42
CA TRP A 31 8.84 12.08 -14.45
C TRP A 31 7.86 13.22 -14.20
N ALA A 32 8.24 14.14 -13.33
CA ALA A 32 7.56 15.42 -13.18
C ALA A 32 7.87 16.30 -14.40
N GLU A 33 7.00 17.27 -14.67
CA GLU A 33 7.19 18.26 -15.74
C GLU A 33 8.48 19.07 -15.56
N ASP A 34 8.91 19.26 -14.31
CA ASP A 34 10.19 19.87 -13.93
C ASP A 34 11.44 19.00 -14.26
N GLY A 35 11.26 17.83 -14.87
CA GLY A 35 12.33 16.88 -15.17
C GLY A 35 12.84 16.07 -13.97
N LYS A 36 12.18 16.17 -12.81
CA LYS A 36 12.52 15.39 -11.61
C LYS A 36 11.87 14.00 -11.67
N GLN A 37 12.63 12.98 -11.30
CA GLN A 37 12.11 11.62 -11.22
C GLN A 37 11.15 11.47 -10.03
N ILE A 38 9.93 10.97 -10.29
CA ILE A 38 8.95 10.66 -9.26
C ILE A 38 9.25 9.28 -8.69
N LEU A 39 9.80 9.27 -7.48
CA LEU A 39 10.18 8.04 -6.76
C LEU A 39 9.07 7.65 -5.78
N LYS A 40 8.50 6.46 -5.97
CA LYS A 40 7.58 5.84 -5.01
C LYS A 40 8.38 4.92 -4.08
N ASN A 41 8.26 5.14 -2.78
CA ASN A 41 8.86 4.26 -1.79
C ASN A 41 7.97 3.02 -1.60
N ILE A 42 8.57 1.83 -1.65
CA ILE A 42 7.88 0.57 -1.35
C ILE A 42 7.83 0.39 0.16
N ALA A 43 8.99 0.29 0.78
CA ALA A 43 9.13 0.05 2.21
C ALA A 43 10.56 0.31 2.70
N TYR A 44 10.71 0.26 4.01
CA TYR A 44 11.97 0.38 4.73
C TYR A 44 12.34 -0.96 5.36
N PHE A 45 13.59 -1.33 5.24
CA PHE A 45 14.14 -2.62 5.66
C PHE A 45 15.39 -2.43 6.52
N GLU A 46 15.70 -3.47 7.29
CA GLU A 46 16.90 -3.51 8.12
C GLU A 46 18.10 -3.87 7.25
N LEU A 47 17.94 -4.95 6.45
CA LEU A 47 18.97 -5.47 5.59
C LEU A 47 18.79 -5.04 4.13
N ARG A 48 19.93 -4.84 3.46
CA ARG A 48 19.96 -4.54 2.02
C ARG A 48 19.35 -5.68 1.19
N LYS A 49 19.60 -6.94 1.58
CA LYS A 49 19.09 -8.12 0.88
C LYS A 49 17.56 -8.21 0.90
N GLU A 50 16.94 -7.83 2.01
CA GLU A 50 15.47 -7.81 2.14
C GLU A 50 14.86 -6.77 1.22
N ALA A 51 15.46 -5.58 1.16
CA ALA A 51 15.02 -4.53 0.25
C ALA A 51 15.12 -4.93 -1.23
N ASP A 52 16.14 -5.74 -1.57
CA ASP A 52 16.35 -6.23 -2.93
C ASP A 52 15.36 -7.33 -3.29
N LYS A 53 15.03 -8.21 -2.34
CA LYS A 53 13.96 -9.19 -2.49
C LYS A 53 12.61 -8.51 -2.70
N ALA A 54 12.28 -7.51 -1.88
CA ALA A 54 11.04 -6.76 -2.03
C ALA A 54 10.91 -6.07 -3.40
N LEU A 55 12.01 -5.57 -3.96
CA LEU A 55 12.01 -5.02 -5.33
C LEU A 55 11.74 -6.10 -6.38
N ALA A 56 12.36 -7.28 -6.24
CA ALA A 56 12.12 -8.41 -7.13
C ALA A 56 10.66 -8.89 -7.06
N ASP A 57 10.11 -8.98 -5.86
CA ASP A 57 8.72 -9.38 -5.60
C ASP A 57 7.73 -8.38 -6.24
N CYS A 58 8.02 -7.08 -6.18
CA CYS A 58 7.23 -6.04 -6.85
C CYS A 58 7.29 -6.09 -8.39
N LEU A 59 8.33 -6.69 -8.97
CA LEU A 59 8.42 -6.90 -10.42
C LEU A 59 7.70 -8.18 -10.85
N SER A 60 7.79 -9.25 -10.05
CA SER A 60 7.17 -10.55 -10.37
C SER A 60 5.65 -10.51 -10.24
N CYS A 61 5.15 -9.82 -9.23
CA CYS A 61 3.73 -9.57 -9.05
C CYS A 61 3.59 -8.05 -9.04
N PRO A 62 2.85 -7.43 -9.98
CA PRO A 62 2.53 -6.01 -9.89
C PRO A 62 1.63 -5.81 -8.66
N TYR A 63 2.27 -5.71 -7.51
CA TYR A 63 1.64 -5.54 -6.22
C TYR A 63 1.07 -4.12 -6.22
N ASP A 64 -0.24 -3.99 -6.08
CA ASP A 64 -0.88 -2.68 -5.99
C ASP A 64 -0.56 -2.06 -4.63
N LEU A 65 0.61 -1.41 -4.55
CA LEU A 65 1.05 -0.63 -3.38
C LEU A 65 0.07 0.50 -3.01
N THR A 66 -0.88 0.78 -3.90
CA THR A 66 -2.01 1.70 -3.75
C THR A 66 -3.05 1.17 -2.77
N ALA A 67 -3.35 -0.15 -2.79
CA ALA A 67 -4.37 -0.75 -1.94
C ALA A 67 -4.01 -0.68 -0.44
N THR A 68 -2.72 -0.78 -0.12
CA THR A 68 -2.24 -0.69 1.28
C THR A 68 -2.23 0.75 1.82
N GLN A 69 -2.28 1.76 0.95
CA GLN A 69 -2.24 3.18 1.34
C GLN A 69 -3.63 3.84 1.37
N MET A 70 -4.70 3.09 1.11
CA MET A 70 -6.06 3.62 1.26
C MET A 70 -6.28 4.10 2.69
N THR A 71 -6.84 5.28 2.81
CA THR A 71 -7.31 5.79 4.10
C THR A 71 -8.46 4.92 4.59
N PHE A 72 -8.69 4.88 5.91
CA PHE A 72 -9.83 4.14 6.46
C PHE A 72 -11.16 4.62 5.86
N LYS A 73 -11.27 5.92 5.52
CA LYS A 73 -12.43 6.49 4.85
C LYS A 73 -12.64 5.91 3.47
N GLU A 74 -11.61 5.91 2.61
CA GLU A 74 -11.68 5.32 1.27
C GLU A 74 -11.94 3.81 1.32
N LEU A 75 -11.37 3.12 2.31
CA LEU A 75 -11.62 1.69 2.54
C LEU A 75 -13.07 1.43 2.95
N TYR A 76 -13.62 2.29 3.81
CA TYR A 76 -15.04 2.24 4.17
C TYR A 76 -15.92 2.50 2.95
N GLU A 77 -15.63 3.53 2.14
CA GLU A 77 -16.38 3.83 0.92
C GLU A 77 -16.29 2.69 -0.12
N ALA A 78 -15.10 2.13 -0.33
CA ALA A 78 -14.92 0.97 -1.22
C ALA A 78 -15.66 -0.28 -0.70
N TRP A 79 -15.70 -0.48 0.62
CA TRP A 79 -16.47 -1.56 1.25
C TRP A 79 -17.99 -1.35 1.12
N GLN A 80 -18.45 -0.10 1.26
CA GLN A 80 -19.85 0.28 1.08
C GLN A 80 -20.34 -0.04 -0.34
N VAL A 81 -19.50 0.23 -1.34
CA VAL A 81 -19.82 -0.03 -2.75
C VAL A 81 -19.76 -1.51 -3.11
N SER A 82 -18.92 -2.33 -2.46
CA SER A 82 -18.62 -3.69 -2.92
C SER A 82 -19.61 -4.79 -2.53
N GLY A 83 -20.60 -4.55 -1.64
CA GLY A 83 -21.41 -5.68 -1.18
C GLY A 83 -22.78 -5.37 -0.57
N ASN A 84 -23.82 -5.38 -1.42
CA ASN A 84 -25.22 -5.40 -1.01
C ASN A 84 -25.65 -6.68 -0.25
N LEU A 85 -24.85 -7.76 -0.25
CA LEU A 85 -25.18 -9.02 0.46
C LEU A 85 -24.41 -9.18 1.80
N GLY A 86 -23.13 -8.82 1.86
CA GLY A 86 -22.34 -8.91 3.10
C GLY A 86 -22.67 -7.81 4.11
N ARG A 87 -23.06 -6.63 3.62
CA ARG A 87 -23.49 -5.48 4.42
C ARG A 87 -24.78 -5.76 5.18
N LEU A 88 -25.77 -6.36 4.51
CA LEU A 88 -27.04 -6.78 5.10
C LEU A 88 -26.82 -7.81 6.21
N ILE A 89 -25.95 -8.80 6.02
CA ILE A 89 -25.64 -9.80 7.06
C ILE A 89 -24.97 -9.14 8.28
N PHE A 90 -24.00 -8.25 8.08
CA PHE A 90 -23.30 -7.58 9.18
C PHE A 90 -24.24 -6.68 10.01
N PHE A 91 -25.11 -5.90 9.36
CA PHE A 91 -26.06 -5.03 10.06
C PHE A 91 -27.24 -5.78 10.67
N VAL A 92 -27.72 -6.87 10.04
CA VAL A 92 -28.87 -7.65 10.55
C VAL A 92 -28.47 -8.58 11.70
N PHE A 93 -27.25 -9.14 11.70
CA PHE A 93 -26.85 -10.11 12.73
C PHE A 93 -25.95 -9.54 13.83
N PHE A 94 -25.11 -8.52 13.57
CA PHE A 94 -24.11 -8.05 14.54
C PHE A 94 -24.54 -6.79 15.32
N PHE A 95 -25.32 -5.91 14.71
CA PHE A 95 -25.73 -4.62 15.31
C PHE A 95 -26.86 -4.71 16.37
N PRO A 96 -27.86 -5.61 16.27
CA PRO A 96 -28.91 -5.73 17.28
C PRO A 96 -28.40 -6.14 18.66
N ALA A 97 -27.28 -6.87 18.72
CA ALA A 97 -26.64 -7.29 19.96
C ALA A 97 -26.05 -6.10 20.76
N LEU A 98 -25.84 -4.95 20.12
CA LEU A 98 -25.27 -3.74 20.73
C LEU A 98 -26.34 -2.67 21.07
N GLY A 99 -27.64 -2.94 20.81
CA GLY A 99 -28.73 -2.02 21.13
C GLY A 99 -28.80 -0.77 20.26
N TYR A 100 -28.08 -0.72 19.14
CA TYR A 100 -28.16 0.40 18.19
C TYR A 100 -29.26 0.17 17.15
N PRO A 101 -30.08 1.20 16.84
CA PRO A 101 -31.08 1.10 15.80
C PRO A 101 -30.40 0.91 14.43
N PRO A 102 -31.00 0.12 13.52
CA PRO A 102 -30.44 -0.08 12.19
C PRO A 102 -30.36 1.27 11.45
N PRO A 103 -29.31 1.50 10.65
CA PRO A 103 -29.18 2.73 9.88
C PRO A 103 -30.36 2.89 8.90
N PRO A 104 -30.84 4.12 8.66
CA PRO A 104 -31.98 4.38 7.78
C PRO A 104 -31.71 3.85 6.36
N ALA A 105 -32.76 3.33 5.73
CA ALA A 105 -32.71 2.62 4.45
C ALA A 105 -32.14 3.45 3.28
N GLU A 106 -32.06 4.78 3.43
CA GLU A 106 -31.48 5.70 2.43
C GLU A 106 -29.94 5.66 2.40
N LEU A 107 -29.30 5.07 3.41
CA LEU A 107 -27.85 4.89 3.46
C LEU A 107 -27.38 3.50 3.03
N LEU A 108 -28.31 2.56 2.77
CA LEU A 108 -28.02 1.20 2.30
C LEU A 108 -27.88 1.18 0.77
#